data_AF-A0A952CRS6-F1
#
_entry.id   AF-A0A952CRS6-F1
#
_cell.length_a   1.000
_cell.length_b   1.000
_cell.length_c   1.000
_cell.angle_alpha   90.00
_cell.angle_beta   90.00
_cell.angle_gamma   90.00
#
_symmetry.space_group_name_H-M   'P 1'
#
loop_
_entity.id
_entity.type
_entity.pdbx_description
1 polymer ?
#
loop_
_entity_poly.entity_id
_entity_poly.type
_entity_poly.pdbx_seq_one_letter_code
_entity_poly.pdbx_strand_id
1 'polypeptide(L)'
;IFKGLFLLNYSGHGNTSVLAHERIVTKDDYNKWRNIDRLPFMITATCDFGQFDQPSFVSSGEELMLKWNGGVIATLTTTHLVYAYANEMLNREFLSAQFQHINGKWNTFGDAMRIGKNSAYTGGVDAGVIENFRKFALLGDPALEPNFPEFFIHTESVKDGATGQPVSTISALGEYNIDGKVTDVNGNTLDYFNGTLSVTIFDKPRTVKTINGDERTFKVQNNTIYKGKATVNNGHFSFSFIAPKDLNYELGNGAISYYADNGQTDAAGRDTTISIGGFSDNPNLENNPPLVKAFIKDSLFKNGGLTGSNTALFAILEDETGINVSGNSVGHDLVAILDGDVSKPYNMNDYYETAPNTYKRGYLYFPVEGIPDGRHRFTIKAWDVNNNSGEGHVDFVVADGQVVKVQNLMNYPNPFRDLTHFVFEHNHPDENLKAEINIYNTAGVFVRKLTQDFISTGSRSNEITWDATDNNGAKLPAGIYIYRMMISTENGIETTAYQKLVLVR
;
A
#
# COMPACT_ATOMS: atom_id res chain seq x y z
N ILE A 1 6.45 -2.27 -6.00
CA ILE A 1 5.41 -1.72 -6.91
C ILE A 1 4.09 -1.48 -6.16
N PHE A 2 3.38 -2.50 -5.68
CA PHE A 2 2.06 -2.34 -5.02
C PHE A 2 2.05 -1.38 -3.81
N LYS A 3 3.05 -1.47 -2.92
CA LYS A 3 3.23 -0.55 -1.78
C LYS A 3 3.62 0.88 -2.16
N GLY A 4 3.89 1.14 -3.44
CA GLY A 4 4.62 2.32 -3.88
C GLY A 4 6.13 2.10 -3.81
N LEU A 5 6.85 2.69 -4.75
CA LEU A 5 8.31 2.67 -4.84
C LEU A 5 8.71 3.93 -5.59
N PHE A 6 9.74 4.64 -5.11
CA PHE A 6 10.28 5.78 -5.84
C PHE A 6 11.19 5.34 -7.01
N LEU A 7 12.18 4.50 -6.72
CA LEU A 7 13.19 4.03 -7.68
C LEU A 7 13.30 2.50 -7.67
N LEU A 8 13.18 1.87 -8.84
CA LEU A 8 13.61 0.49 -9.07
C LEU A 8 14.95 0.51 -9.80
N ASN A 9 16.02 0.00 -9.20
CA ASN A 9 17.32 -0.11 -9.87
C ASN A 9 17.72 -1.58 -10.03
N TYR A 10 17.71 -2.05 -11.28
CA TYR A 10 18.08 -3.40 -11.64
C TYR A 10 19.39 -3.41 -12.44
N SER A 11 20.33 -4.25 -12.02
CA SER A 11 21.57 -4.55 -12.74
C SER A 11 21.76 -6.06 -12.77
N GLY A 12 21.82 -6.65 -13.96
CA GLY A 12 21.87 -8.10 -14.12
C GLY A 12 21.52 -8.57 -15.53
N HIS A 13 21.26 -9.86 -15.69
CA HIS A 13 20.84 -10.46 -16.96
C HIS A 13 19.37 -10.17 -17.27
N GLY A 14 19.03 -10.14 -18.55
CA GLY A 14 17.69 -9.81 -19.00
C GLY A 14 17.64 -9.82 -20.52
N ASN A 15 16.42 -9.64 -21.03
CA ASN A 15 16.15 -9.48 -22.45
C ASN A 15 14.91 -8.58 -22.62
N THR A 16 14.40 -8.49 -23.84
CA THR A 16 13.23 -7.67 -24.20
C THR A 16 11.92 -8.04 -23.49
N SER A 17 11.86 -9.17 -22.76
CA SER A 17 10.62 -9.73 -22.15
C SER A 17 10.72 -10.05 -20.65
N VAL A 18 11.93 -10.11 -20.08
CA VAL A 18 12.14 -10.56 -18.69
C VAL A 18 13.41 -9.98 -18.06
N LEU A 19 13.34 -9.72 -16.76
CA LEU A 19 14.50 -9.48 -15.90
C LEU A 19 14.92 -10.76 -15.18
N ALA A 20 16.23 -11.02 -15.17
CA ALA A 20 16.90 -12.18 -14.57
C ALA A 20 16.52 -13.54 -15.16
N HIS A 21 17.41 -14.53 -15.01
CA HIS A 21 17.12 -15.91 -15.39
C HIS A 21 16.05 -16.53 -14.48
N GLU A 22 16.00 -16.09 -13.23
CA GLU A 22 15.03 -16.42 -12.20
C GLU A 22 13.64 -15.81 -12.47
N ARG A 23 13.50 -15.00 -13.54
CA ARG A 23 12.25 -14.37 -13.97
C ARG A 23 11.61 -13.49 -12.90
N ILE A 24 12.43 -12.61 -12.30
CA ILE A 24 11.98 -11.74 -11.19
C ILE A 24 10.91 -10.73 -11.61
N VAL A 25 10.89 -10.34 -12.89
CA VAL A 25 9.84 -9.51 -13.50
C VAL A 25 9.62 -9.98 -14.92
N THR A 26 8.40 -10.45 -15.20
CA THR A 26 7.94 -10.88 -16.52
C THR A 26 6.76 -10.02 -16.98
N LYS A 27 6.37 -10.20 -18.25
CA LYS A 27 5.16 -9.62 -18.81
C LYS A 27 3.89 -9.96 -18.05
N ASP A 28 3.75 -11.19 -17.56
CA ASP A 28 2.59 -11.59 -16.78
C ASP A 28 2.51 -10.88 -15.43
N ASP A 29 3.67 -10.48 -14.87
CA ASP A 29 3.75 -9.75 -13.61
C ASP A 29 3.33 -8.28 -13.81
N TYR A 30 3.99 -7.57 -14.75
CA TYR A 30 3.69 -6.14 -14.93
C TYR A 30 2.34 -5.88 -15.60
N ASN A 31 1.77 -6.85 -16.32
CA ASN A 31 0.40 -6.73 -16.81
C ASN A 31 -0.63 -6.64 -15.68
N LYS A 32 -0.32 -7.20 -14.50
CA LYS A 32 -1.15 -7.11 -13.29
C LYS A 32 -0.94 -5.81 -12.52
N TRP A 33 0.08 -5.01 -12.83
CA TRP A 33 0.31 -3.76 -12.13
C TRP A 33 -0.85 -2.78 -12.39
N ARG A 34 -1.35 -2.19 -11.31
CA ARG A 34 -2.40 -1.16 -11.28
C ARG A 34 -1.93 -0.01 -10.39
N ASN A 35 -0.85 0.64 -10.80
CA ASN A 35 -0.08 1.59 -9.98
C ASN A 35 -0.03 2.99 -10.58
N ILE A 36 -1.12 3.45 -11.20
CA ILE A 36 -1.14 4.76 -11.89
C ILE A 36 -0.82 5.94 -10.97
N ASP A 37 -1.18 5.85 -9.69
CA ASP A 37 -0.87 6.87 -8.67
C ASP A 37 0.48 6.64 -7.96
N ARG A 38 1.25 5.64 -8.40
CA ARG A 38 2.49 5.16 -7.76
C ARG A 38 3.49 4.66 -8.80
N LEU A 39 3.74 5.46 -9.83
CA LEU A 39 4.65 5.13 -10.93
C LEU A 39 6.12 5.33 -10.49
N PRO A 40 6.93 4.26 -10.37
CA PRO A 40 8.34 4.41 -10.04
C PRO A 40 9.13 4.92 -11.25
N PHE A 41 10.27 5.55 -10.98
CA PHE A 41 11.36 5.62 -11.95
C PHE A 41 12.09 4.27 -11.98
N MET A 42 12.41 3.77 -13.18
CA MET A 42 13.05 2.45 -13.33
C MET A 42 14.40 2.56 -14.04
N ILE A 43 15.45 2.01 -13.44
CA ILE A 43 16.75 1.81 -14.08
C ILE A 43 16.89 0.32 -14.38
N THR A 44 17.14 -0.02 -15.65
CA THR A 44 17.39 -1.39 -16.09
C THR A 44 18.72 -1.47 -16.82
N ALA A 45 19.77 -1.75 -16.06
CA ALA A 45 21.13 -1.96 -16.55
C ALA A 45 21.31 -3.43 -16.99
N THR A 46 20.56 -3.81 -18.02
CA THR A 46 20.46 -5.18 -18.56
C THR A 46 20.31 -5.15 -20.07
N CYS A 47 20.50 -6.27 -20.77
CA CYS A 47 20.49 -6.33 -22.23
C CYS A 47 19.08 -6.08 -22.81
N ASP A 48 19.00 -5.18 -23.80
CA ASP A 48 17.89 -5.00 -24.75
C ASP A 48 16.50 -4.75 -24.15
N PHE A 49 16.41 -4.40 -22.87
CA PHE A 49 15.12 -4.34 -22.16
C PHE A 49 14.18 -3.27 -22.73
N GLY A 50 14.73 -2.18 -23.28
CA GLY A 50 14.01 -1.11 -23.96
C GLY A 50 14.39 -0.98 -25.44
N GLN A 51 14.53 -2.08 -26.17
CA GLN A 51 14.82 -2.08 -27.60
C GLN A 51 13.64 -1.56 -28.45
N PHE A 52 13.46 -0.25 -28.48
CA PHE A 52 12.34 0.44 -29.15
C PHE A 52 12.51 0.63 -30.66
N ASP A 53 13.67 0.27 -31.22
CA ASP A 53 13.97 0.41 -32.64
C ASP A 53 13.64 -0.85 -33.47
N GLN A 54 13.05 -1.88 -32.84
CA GLN A 54 12.75 -3.15 -33.48
C GLN A 54 11.25 -3.29 -33.78
N PRO A 55 10.79 -3.20 -35.05
CA PRO A 55 9.36 -3.16 -35.37
C PRO A 55 8.62 -4.50 -35.24
N SER A 56 9.33 -5.61 -34.98
CA SER A 56 8.71 -6.94 -34.90
C SER A 56 8.10 -7.26 -33.54
N PHE A 57 8.39 -6.46 -32.50
CA PHE A 57 7.84 -6.59 -31.16
C PHE A 57 7.85 -5.25 -30.42
N VAL A 58 7.17 -5.19 -29.28
CA VAL A 58 7.29 -4.07 -28.32
C VAL A 58 8.08 -4.59 -27.13
N SER A 59 9.17 -3.91 -26.78
CA SER A 59 10.03 -4.33 -25.67
C SER A 59 9.36 -4.08 -24.31
N SER A 60 9.80 -4.77 -23.25
CA SER A 60 9.22 -4.59 -21.90
C SER A 60 9.40 -3.19 -21.37
N GLY A 61 10.50 -2.50 -21.71
CA GLY A 61 10.70 -1.09 -21.38
C GLY A 61 9.65 -0.20 -22.03
N GLU A 62 9.26 -0.46 -23.28
CA GLU A 62 8.18 0.25 -23.96
C GLU A 62 6.80 -0.12 -23.38
N GLU A 63 6.51 -1.40 -23.17
CA GLU A 63 5.23 -1.83 -22.62
C GLU A 63 4.97 -1.23 -21.23
N LEU A 64 6.00 -1.15 -20.38
CA LEU A 64 5.93 -0.50 -19.07
C LEU A 64 5.70 1.01 -19.15
N MET A 65 6.31 1.69 -20.13
CA MET A 65 6.13 3.12 -20.36
C MET A 65 4.76 3.47 -20.95
N LEU A 66 4.23 2.61 -21.84
CA LEU A 66 2.99 2.84 -22.58
C LEU A 66 1.75 2.31 -21.86
N LYS A 67 1.92 1.70 -20.68
CA LYS A 67 0.81 1.09 -19.94
C LYS A 67 -0.15 2.17 -19.39
N TRP A 68 -1.39 2.13 -19.87
CA TRP A 68 -2.40 3.15 -19.53
C TRP A 68 -2.86 3.16 -18.07
N ASN A 69 -2.72 2.05 -17.34
CA ASN A 69 -3.20 1.89 -15.95
C ASN A 69 -2.10 1.56 -14.93
N GLY A 70 -0.84 1.86 -15.23
CA GLY A 70 0.29 1.57 -14.35
C GLY A 70 1.60 1.58 -15.10
N GLY A 71 2.58 0.83 -14.61
CA GLY A 71 3.91 0.77 -15.23
C GLY A 71 4.90 1.68 -14.53
N VAL A 72 5.63 2.50 -15.28
CA VAL A 72 6.70 3.38 -14.78
C VAL A 72 6.53 4.81 -15.31
N ILE A 73 7.02 5.81 -14.57
CA ILE A 73 6.90 7.23 -15.00
C ILE A 73 7.93 7.58 -16.07
N ALA A 74 9.12 7.01 -15.93
CA ALA A 74 10.22 7.06 -16.87
C ALA A 74 11.17 5.89 -16.57
N THR A 75 11.95 5.48 -17.57
CA THR A 75 12.99 4.46 -17.39
C THR A 75 14.30 4.79 -18.08
N LEU A 76 15.40 4.67 -17.34
CA LEU A 76 16.75 4.60 -17.91
C LEU A 76 17.08 3.14 -18.20
N THR A 77 17.07 2.76 -19.46
CA THR A 77 17.19 1.38 -19.91
C THR A 77 18.23 1.24 -21.01
N THR A 78 18.46 0.03 -21.50
CA THR A 78 19.34 -0.22 -22.63
C THR A 78 18.57 -0.69 -23.86
N THR A 79 19.05 -0.30 -25.03
CA THR A 79 18.44 -0.65 -26.32
C THR A 79 19.09 -1.86 -26.95
N HIS A 80 20.32 -2.22 -26.56
CA HIS A 80 21.18 -3.22 -27.21
C HIS A 80 22.10 -3.91 -26.18
N LEU A 81 22.79 -4.98 -26.60
CA LEU A 81 23.65 -5.80 -25.75
C LEU A 81 24.67 -4.92 -24.99
N VAL A 82 24.67 -5.06 -23.66
CA VAL A 82 25.52 -4.32 -22.73
C VAL A 82 26.29 -5.23 -21.78
N TYR A 83 27.30 -4.67 -21.11
CA TYR A 83 28.21 -5.39 -20.22
C TYR A 83 28.17 -4.85 -18.79
N ALA A 84 28.18 -5.77 -17.82
CA ALA A 84 27.96 -5.48 -16.40
C ALA A 84 28.90 -4.41 -15.82
N TYR A 85 30.20 -4.46 -16.16
CA TYR A 85 31.18 -3.48 -15.68
C TYR A 85 30.84 -2.06 -16.13
N ALA A 86 30.57 -1.86 -17.42
CA ALA A 86 30.19 -0.55 -17.94
C ALA A 86 28.80 -0.11 -17.42
N ASN A 87 27.87 -1.04 -17.24
CA ASN A 87 26.57 -0.76 -16.65
C ASN A 87 26.68 -0.17 -15.25
N GLU A 88 27.52 -0.76 -14.39
CA GLU A 88 27.77 -0.26 -13.03
C GLU A 88 28.25 1.19 -13.05
N MET A 89 29.22 1.51 -13.90
CA MET A 89 29.78 2.86 -13.96
C MET A 89 28.73 3.89 -14.35
N LEU A 90 28.02 3.70 -15.47
CA LEU A 90 27.02 4.69 -15.90
C LEU A 90 25.86 4.81 -14.91
N ASN A 91 25.42 3.70 -14.33
CA ASN A 91 24.38 3.70 -13.32
C ASN A 91 24.80 4.52 -12.08
N ARG A 92 26.04 4.34 -11.60
CA ARG A 92 26.58 5.12 -10.48
C ARG A 92 26.69 6.62 -10.81
N GLU A 93 27.17 6.98 -11.99
CA GLU A 93 27.28 8.38 -12.41
C GLU A 93 25.89 9.02 -12.59
N PHE A 94 24.92 8.29 -13.14
CA PHE A 94 23.53 8.73 -13.23
C PHE A 94 22.93 8.98 -11.83
N LEU A 95 23.05 8.03 -10.90
CA LEU A 95 22.51 8.17 -9.54
C LEU A 95 23.17 9.35 -8.81
N SER A 96 24.49 9.50 -8.93
CA SER A 96 25.22 10.63 -8.34
C SER A 96 24.70 11.96 -8.86
N ALA A 97 24.44 12.06 -10.17
CA ALA A 97 23.85 13.25 -10.76
C ALA A 97 22.38 13.44 -10.33
N GLN A 98 21.59 12.36 -10.28
CA GLN A 98 20.16 12.43 -9.97
C GLN A 98 19.87 12.90 -8.54
N PHE A 99 20.70 12.48 -7.58
CA PHE A 99 20.57 12.82 -6.16
C PHE A 99 21.45 14.01 -5.75
N GLN A 100 21.70 14.94 -6.67
CA GLN A 100 22.42 16.18 -6.41
C GLN A 100 21.50 17.39 -6.53
N HIS A 101 21.54 18.28 -5.53
CA HIS A 101 20.92 19.60 -5.58
C HIS A 101 21.84 20.59 -6.30
N ILE A 102 21.34 21.23 -7.35
CA ILE A 102 22.04 22.31 -8.05
C ILE A 102 21.14 23.55 -8.00
N ASN A 103 21.63 24.61 -7.35
CA ASN A 103 20.89 25.87 -7.17
C ASN A 103 19.49 25.68 -6.53
N GLY A 104 19.37 24.77 -5.55
CA GLY A 104 18.12 24.53 -4.83
C GLY A 104 17.09 23.68 -5.57
N LYS A 105 17.47 23.01 -6.67
CA LYS A 105 16.61 22.08 -7.42
C LYS A 105 17.31 20.75 -7.66
N TRP A 106 16.52 19.69 -7.80
CA TRP A 106 17.02 18.41 -8.25
C TRP A 106 17.23 18.44 -9.77
N ASN A 107 18.14 17.60 -10.27
CA ASN A 107 18.28 17.44 -11.71
C ASN A 107 17.04 16.76 -12.28
N THR A 108 16.59 17.22 -13.46
CA THR A 108 15.63 16.46 -14.28
C THR A 108 16.24 15.12 -14.67
N PHE A 109 15.42 14.11 -14.98
CA PHE A 109 15.93 12.80 -15.41
C PHE A 109 16.84 12.92 -16.65
N GLY A 110 16.52 13.84 -17.57
CA GLY A 110 17.33 14.13 -18.75
C GLY A 110 18.66 14.78 -18.41
N ASP A 111 18.69 15.76 -17.50
CA ASP A 111 19.94 16.37 -17.06
C ASP A 111 20.82 15.40 -16.28
N ALA A 112 20.25 14.59 -15.39
CA ALA A 112 20.99 13.56 -14.67
C ALA A 112 21.63 12.55 -15.64
N MET A 113 20.90 12.12 -16.68
CA MET A 113 21.45 11.27 -17.74
C MET A 113 22.58 11.95 -18.51
N ARG A 114 22.40 13.22 -18.90
CA ARG A 114 23.41 14.00 -19.62
C ARG A 114 24.68 14.18 -18.78
N ILE A 115 24.54 14.59 -17.52
CA ILE A 115 25.64 14.79 -16.57
C ILE A 115 26.36 13.46 -16.32
N GLY A 116 25.61 12.39 -16.02
CA GLY A 116 26.16 11.07 -15.76
C GLY A 116 26.94 10.51 -16.96
N LYS A 117 26.40 10.64 -18.18
CA LYS A 117 27.13 10.28 -19.41
C LYS A 117 28.39 11.12 -19.56
N ASN A 118 28.30 12.45 -19.47
CA ASN A 118 29.47 13.31 -19.66
C ASN A 118 30.59 13.00 -18.65
N SER A 119 30.25 12.78 -17.37
CA SER A 119 31.19 12.34 -16.34
C SER A 119 31.93 11.07 -16.78
N ALA A 120 31.17 10.06 -17.17
CA ALA A 120 31.71 8.77 -17.59
C ALA A 120 32.58 8.86 -18.88
N TYR A 121 32.27 9.78 -19.80
CA TYR A 121 33.07 10.05 -21.01
C TYR A 121 34.39 10.77 -20.70
N THR A 122 34.39 11.71 -19.75
CA THR A 122 35.58 12.50 -19.40
C THR A 122 36.59 11.73 -18.53
N GLY A 123 36.19 10.61 -17.93
CA GLY A 123 37.03 9.78 -17.05
C GLY A 123 38.12 8.94 -17.73
N GLY A 124 38.35 9.10 -19.06
CA GLY A 124 39.41 8.38 -19.77
C GLY A 124 39.13 6.89 -19.98
N VAL A 125 37.85 6.52 -20.19
CA VAL A 125 37.41 5.14 -20.40
C VAL A 125 37.73 4.62 -21.81
N ASP A 126 37.88 3.30 -21.95
CA ASP A 126 38.13 2.68 -23.26
C ASP A 126 36.92 2.77 -24.21
N ALA A 127 37.17 2.53 -25.50
CA ALA A 127 36.16 2.63 -26.55
C ALA A 127 34.97 1.68 -26.34
N GLY A 128 35.17 0.50 -25.76
CA GLY A 128 34.11 -0.48 -25.53
C GLY A 128 33.13 -0.03 -24.45
N VAL A 129 33.63 0.63 -23.41
CA VAL A 129 32.80 1.29 -22.38
C VAL A 129 31.96 2.41 -22.99
N ILE A 130 32.55 3.23 -23.86
CA ILE A 130 31.83 4.31 -24.57
C ILE A 130 30.71 3.75 -25.45
N GLU A 131 30.98 2.67 -26.19
CA GLU A 131 29.96 1.98 -26.98
C GLU A 131 28.82 1.45 -26.11
N ASN A 132 29.13 0.95 -24.91
CA ASN A 132 28.11 0.51 -23.95
C ASN A 132 27.20 1.67 -23.52
N PHE A 133 27.77 2.83 -23.19
CA PHE A 133 26.99 4.00 -22.73
C PHE A 133 26.05 4.57 -23.80
N ARG A 134 26.43 4.45 -25.08
CA ARG A 134 25.58 4.87 -26.21
C ARG A 134 24.28 4.08 -26.29
N LYS A 135 24.27 2.85 -25.77
CA LYS A 135 23.10 1.96 -25.75
C LYS A 135 22.15 2.25 -24.61
N PHE A 136 22.48 3.15 -23.68
CA PHE A 136 21.54 3.60 -22.65
C PHE A 136 20.64 4.72 -23.19
N ALA A 137 19.34 4.55 -22.99
CA ALA A 137 18.30 5.51 -23.36
C ALA A 137 17.40 5.81 -22.16
N LEU A 138 16.97 7.07 -22.05
CA LEU A 138 15.87 7.46 -21.17
C LEU A 138 14.58 7.42 -21.99
N LEU A 139 13.65 6.56 -21.59
CA LEU A 139 12.28 6.52 -22.11
C LEU A 139 11.37 7.25 -21.11
N GLY A 140 10.56 8.19 -21.60
CA GLY A 140 9.75 9.08 -20.78
C GLY A 140 10.11 10.54 -21.01
N ASP A 141 9.54 11.44 -20.20
CA ASP A 141 9.78 12.87 -20.32
C ASP A 141 11.11 13.27 -19.65
N PRO A 142 12.13 13.71 -20.41
CA PRO A 142 13.42 14.10 -19.86
C PRO A 142 13.36 15.37 -19.00
N ALA A 143 12.31 16.19 -19.11
CA ALA A 143 12.15 17.41 -18.34
C ALA A 143 11.54 17.18 -16.95
N LEU A 144 11.12 15.95 -16.64
CA LEU A 144 10.59 15.62 -15.31
C LEU A 144 11.68 15.68 -14.25
N GLU A 145 11.37 16.40 -13.17
CA GLU A 145 12.12 16.39 -11.92
C GLU A 145 11.57 15.27 -11.02
N PRO A 146 12.42 14.54 -10.29
CA PRO A 146 11.94 13.64 -9.25
C PRO A 146 11.14 14.40 -8.20
N ASN A 147 9.96 13.87 -7.86
CA ASN A 147 9.10 14.45 -6.82
C ASN A 147 9.62 14.10 -5.42
N PHE A 148 10.76 14.69 -5.06
CA PHE A 148 11.33 14.57 -3.71
C PHE A 148 10.71 15.57 -2.75
N PRO A 149 10.75 15.29 -1.44
CA PRO A 149 10.18 16.18 -0.45
C PRO A 149 10.77 17.58 -0.48
N GLU A 150 9.91 18.59 -0.39
CA GLU A 150 10.30 20.01 -0.49
C GLU A 150 11.03 20.50 0.78
N PHE A 151 10.59 20.02 1.95
CA PHE A 151 11.06 20.47 3.26
C PHE A 151 11.82 19.40 4.04
N PHE A 152 12.41 19.82 5.16
CA PHE A 152 13.30 18.99 5.97
C PHE A 152 12.67 18.66 7.31
N ILE A 153 12.95 17.45 7.82
CA ILE A 153 12.56 17.01 9.16
C ILE A 153 13.80 16.79 10.02
N HIS A 154 13.78 17.30 11.24
CA HIS A 154 14.86 17.15 12.21
C HIS A 154 14.34 16.58 13.53
N THR A 155 15.04 15.58 14.06
CA THR A 155 14.91 15.18 15.46
C THR A 155 15.44 16.30 16.36
N GLU A 156 14.66 16.73 17.35
CA GLU A 156 15.08 17.71 18.35
C GLU A 156 15.55 17.03 19.65
N SER A 157 14.84 15.99 20.09
CA SER A 157 15.26 15.23 21.26
C SER A 157 14.71 13.80 21.26
N VAL A 158 15.47 12.89 21.88
CA VAL A 158 15.01 11.55 22.26
C VAL A 158 15.12 11.48 23.78
N LYS A 159 14.01 11.14 24.45
CA LYS A 159 13.92 11.07 25.91
C LYS A 159 13.48 9.68 26.34
N ASP A 160 14.01 9.22 27.47
CA ASP A 160 13.47 8.03 28.16
C ASP A 160 12.07 8.35 28.70
N GLY A 161 11.11 7.48 28.41
CA GLY A 161 9.69 7.67 28.74
C GLY A 161 9.40 7.62 30.23
N ALA A 162 10.20 6.89 31.01
CA ALA A 162 10.01 6.75 32.45
C ALA A 162 10.57 7.94 33.24
N THR A 163 11.72 8.48 32.81
CA THR A 163 12.46 9.54 33.52
C THR A 163 12.27 10.92 32.92
N GLY A 164 11.82 11.01 31.66
CA GLY A 164 11.73 12.24 30.89
C GLY A 164 13.08 12.87 30.53
N GLN A 165 14.20 12.20 30.82
CA GLN A 165 15.55 12.71 30.57
C GLN A 165 16.00 12.41 29.13
N PRO A 166 16.80 13.31 28.51
CA PRO A 166 17.42 13.02 27.22
C PRO A 166 18.30 11.78 27.27
N VAL A 167 18.25 10.98 26.22
CA VAL A 167 19.07 9.77 26.05
C VAL A 167 19.71 9.74 24.67
N SER A 168 20.86 9.05 24.57
CA SER A 168 21.57 8.80 23.32
C SER A 168 21.43 7.37 22.81
N THR A 169 20.70 6.52 23.55
CA THR A 169 20.52 5.10 23.22
C THR A 169 19.06 4.68 23.35
N ILE A 170 18.57 3.98 22.35
CA ILE A 170 17.31 3.21 22.37
C ILE A 170 17.66 1.76 22.69
N SER A 171 17.12 1.25 23.79
CA SER A 171 17.40 -0.09 24.34
C SER A 171 16.12 -0.91 24.45
N ALA A 172 16.25 -2.22 24.38
CA ALA A 172 15.12 -3.15 24.39
C ALA A 172 14.20 -2.90 25.60
N LEU A 173 12.88 -2.90 25.32
CA LEU A 173 11.78 -2.71 26.28
C LEU A 173 11.72 -1.34 26.97
N GLY A 174 12.59 -0.40 26.61
CA GLY A 174 12.45 1.00 27.02
C GLY A 174 11.34 1.70 26.23
N GLU A 175 10.61 2.58 26.90
CA GLU A 175 9.73 3.55 26.25
C GLU A 175 10.54 4.81 25.91
N TYR A 176 10.34 5.35 24.71
CA TYR A 176 11.06 6.54 24.23
C TYR A 176 10.10 7.56 23.65
N ASN A 177 10.29 8.83 24.01
CA ASN A 177 9.59 9.98 23.45
C ASN A 177 10.53 10.71 22.48
N ILE A 178 10.10 10.89 21.24
CA ILE A 178 10.86 11.55 20.18
C ILE A 178 10.13 12.82 19.77
N ASP A 179 10.80 13.95 19.94
CA ASP A 179 10.33 15.27 19.53
C ASP A 179 11.11 15.72 18.28
N GLY A 180 10.43 16.39 17.37
CA GLY A 180 11.07 16.95 16.19
C GLY A 180 10.26 18.05 15.52
N LYS A 181 10.83 18.59 14.44
CA LYS A 181 10.23 19.69 13.68
C LYS A 181 10.46 19.60 12.19
N VAL A 182 9.59 20.28 11.44
CA VAL A 182 9.67 20.53 10.01
C VAL A 182 10.26 21.91 9.76
N THR A 183 11.24 22.02 8.87
CA THR A 183 11.94 23.27 8.58
C THR A 183 12.09 23.56 7.09
N ASP A 184 12.30 24.83 6.76
CA ASP A 184 12.81 25.24 5.45
C ASP A 184 14.30 24.86 5.26
N VAL A 185 14.85 25.18 4.08
CA VAL A 185 16.26 24.97 3.73
C VAL A 185 17.24 25.76 4.61
N ASN A 186 16.78 26.82 5.29
CA ASN A 186 17.58 27.64 6.19
C ASN A 186 17.49 27.15 7.65
N GLY A 187 16.69 26.11 7.94
CA GLY A 187 16.46 25.58 9.28
C GLY A 187 15.39 26.32 10.09
N ASN A 188 14.62 27.21 9.48
CA ASN A 188 13.50 27.88 10.16
C ASN A 188 12.30 26.92 10.26
N THR A 189 11.68 26.83 11.44
CA THR A 189 10.46 26.03 11.63
C THR A 189 9.33 26.52 10.73
N LEU A 190 8.60 25.59 10.13
CA LEU A 190 7.40 25.88 9.35
C LEU A 190 6.15 25.83 10.22
N ASP A 191 5.88 26.93 10.94
CA ASP A 191 4.76 27.03 11.89
C ASP A 191 3.36 26.88 11.25
N TYR A 192 3.27 26.87 9.92
CA TYR A 192 2.03 26.63 9.18
C TYR A 192 1.85 25.16 8.78
N PHE A 193 2.86 24.31 8.94
CA PHE A 193 2.82 22.92 8.51
C PHE A 193 1.98 22.09 9.49
N ASN A 194 0.78 21.68 9.06
CA ASN A 194 -0.14 20.86 9.83
C ASN A 194 -0.52 19.63 9.01
N GLY A 195 -0.10 18.45 9.45
CA GLY A 195 -0.11 17.26 8.60
C GLY A 195 0.11 15.95 9.34
N THR A 196 0.41 14.90 8.58
CA THR A 196 0.69 13.56 9.11
C THR A 196 2.16 13.24 8.92
N LEU A 197 2.81 12.77 9.98
CA LEU A 197 4.15 12.19 9.97
C LEU A 197 4.04 10.67 9.89
N SER A 198 4.80 10.06 8.99
CA SER A 198 5.15 8.65 8.99
C SER A 198 6.61 8.49 9.41
N VAL A 199 6.87 7.63 10.40
CA VAL A 199 8.21 7.36 10.92
C VAL A 199 8.54 5.88 10.81
N THR A 200 9.80 5.59 10.46
CA THR A 200 10.38 4.24 10.53
C THR A 200 11.73 4.32 11.22
N ILE A 201 11.92 3.54 12.28
CA ILE A 201 13.20 3.41 12.97
C ILE A 201 13.83 2.08 12.56
N PHE A 202 15.06 2.14 12.12
CA PHE A 202 15.87 1.00 11.70
C PHE A 202 16.96 0.72 12.72
N ASP A 203 17.20 -0.56 12.99
CA ASP A 203 18.37 -1.03 13.72
C ASP A 203 19.65 -0.70 12.93
N LYS A 204 20.80 -0.95 13.54
CA LYS A 204 22.13 -0.78 12.94
C LYS A 204 22.29 -1.58 11.63
N PRO A 205 23.06 -1.07 10.66
CA PRO A 205 23.37 -1.81 9.44
C PRO A 205 24.05 -3.15 9.75
N ARG A 206 23.60 -4.21 9.09
CA ARG A 206 24.24 -5.54 9.17
C ARG A 206 25.05 -5.84 7.92
N THR A 207 26.12 -6.59 8.09
CA THR A 207 26.90 -7.11 6.96
C THR A 207 26.26 -8.39 6.44
N VAL A 208 25.90 -8.40 5.16
CA VAL A 208 25.42 -9.61 4.45
C VAL A 208 26.47 -10.08 3.44
N LYS A 209 26.37 -11.34 3.05
CA LYS A 209 27.27 -12.00 2.09
C LYS A 209 26.51 -12.39 0.81
N THR A 210 27.21 -12.38 -0.31
CA THR A 210 26.75 -12.99 -1.57
C THR A 210 26.55 -14.50 -1.39
N ILE A 211 25.58 -15.07 -2.13
CA ILE A 211 25.17 -16.48 -1.99
C ILE A 211 26.13 -17.43 -2.75
N ASN A 212 26.81 -16.95 -3.82
CA ASN A 212 27.59 -17.82 -4.72
C ASN A 212 29.00 -17.27 -5.04
N GLY A 213 30.00 -18.17 -5.00
CA GLY A 213 31.29 -18.11 -5.73
C GLY A 213 32.33 -17.11 -5.22
N ASP A 214 32.00 -15.82 -5.24
CA ASP A 214 32.88 -14.74 -4.79
C ASP A 214 32.31 -14.17 -3.49
N GLU A 215 32.96 -14.42 -2.35
CA GLU A 215 32.57 -13.87 -1.05
C GLU A 215 32.75 -12.34 -1.06
N ARG A 216 31.67 -11.62 -1.39
CA ARG A 216 31.59 -10.17 -1.23
C ARG A 216 30.65 -9.85 -0.08
N THR A 217 31.05 -8.89 0.73
CA THR A 217 30.23 -8.38 1.83
C THR A 217 29.74 -6.98 1.51
N PHE A 218 28.50 -6.68 1.93
CA PHE A 218 27.94 -5.34 1.85
C PHE A 218 27.05 -5.07 3.05
N LYS A 219 26.90 -3.79 3.40
CA LYS A 219 26.04 -3.36 4.50
C LYS A 219 24.62 -3.16 4.01
N VAL A 220 23.66 -3.68 4.76
CA VAL A 220 22.23 -3.46 4.54
C VAL A 220 21.62 -2.96 5.84
N GLN A 221 20.78 -1.94 5.74
CA GLN A 221 20.00 -1.42 6.86
C GLN A 221 18.52 -1.50 6.51
N ASN A 222 17.92 -2.65 6.77
CA ASN A 222 16.51 -2.94 6.48
C ASN A 222 15.78 -3.60 7.66
N ASN A 223 16.45 -3.72 8.80
CA ASN A 223 15.87 -4.25 10.02
C ASN A 223 15.07 -3.14 10.70
N THR A 224 13.74 -3.17 10.56
CA THR A 224 12.85 -2.18 11.19
C THR A 224 12.67 -2.52 12.67
N ILE A 225 12.63 -1.53 13.55
CA ILE A 225 12.35 -1.71 14.99
C ILE A 225 11.02 -1.07 15.38
N TYR A 226 10.60 -0.04 14.66
CA TYR A 226 9.35 0.66 14.88
C TYR A 226 8.89 1.30 13.57
N LYS A 227 7.58 1.27 13.33
CA LYS A 227 6.91 1.99 12.25
C LYS A 227 5.62 2.57 12.80
N GLY A 228 5.40 3.86 12.62
CA GLY A 228 4.24 4.53 13.19
C GLY A 228 3.88 5.85 12.55
N LYS A 229 2.76 6.40 13.00
CA LYS A 229 2.21 7.69 12.55
C LYS A 229 2.07 8.67 13.71
N ALA A 230 2.30 9.95 13.41
CA ALA A 230 2.08 11.05 14.33
C ALA A 230 1.46 12.25 13.61
N THR A 231 0.88 13.18 14.35
CA THR A 231 0.39 14.44 13.83
C THR A 231 1.47 15.50 13.93
N VAL A 232 1.68 16.26 12.86
CA VAL A 232 2.49 17.48 12.87
C VAL A 232 1.54 18.65 13.10
N ASN A 233 1.80 19.44 14.13
CA ASN A 233 1.06 20.65 14.46
C ASN A 233 2.00 21.84 14.47
N ASN A 234 1.72 22.85 13.65
CA ASN A 234 2.55 24.04 13.50
C ASN A 234 4.05 23.71 13.34
N GLY A 235 4.36 22.76 12.46
CA GLY A 235 5.73 22.34 12.19
C GLY A 235 6.36 21.46 13.28
N HIS A 236 5.70 21.17 14.40
CA HIS A 236 6.23 20.32 15.47
C HIS A 236 5.50 18.99 15.56
N PHE A 237 6.22 17.94 15.97
CA PHE A 237 5.63 16.63 16.26
C PHE A 237 6.28 16.01 17.49
N SER A 238 5.53 15.10 18.11
CA SER A 238 6.02 14.24 19.18
C SER A 238 5.35 12.87 19.06
N PHE A 239 6.11 11.81 19.26
CA PHE A 239 5.56 10.46 19.34
C PHE A 239 6.36 9.59 20.30
N SER A 240 5.71 8.55 20.78
CA SER A 240 6.27 7.58 21.70
C SER A 240 6.24 6.19 21.12
N PHE A 241 7.12 5.32 21.57
CA PHE A 241 7.06 3.88 21.29
C PHE A 241 7.86 3.10 22.33
N ILE A 242 7.59 1.79 22.40
CA ILE A 242 8.41 0.85 23.18
C ILE A 242 9.27 0.04 22.21
N ALA A 243 10.57 -0.01 22.51
CA ALA A 243 11.52 -0.74 21.68
C ALA A 243 11.35 -2.27 21.83
N PRO A 244 11.35 -3.05 20.73
CA PRO A 244 11.16 -4.50 20.79
C PRO A 244 12.19 -5.23 21.66
N LYS A 245 11.75 -6.28 22.36
CA LYS A 245 12.61 -7.24 23.08
C LYS A 245 13.64 -7.93 22.18
N ASP A 246 13.26 -8.09 20.92
CA ASP A 246 13.99 -8.77 19.86
C ASP A 246 15.11 -7.94 19.21
N LEU A 247 15.41 -6.76 19.76
CA LEU A 247 16.53 -5.95 19.31
C LEU A 247 17.86 -6.70 19.38
N ASN A 248 18.78 -6.39 18.45
CA ASN A 248 20.17 -6.80 18.62
C ASN A 248 20.81 -5.94 19.73
N TYR A 249 21.28 -6.59 20.78
CA TYR A 249 21.80 -5.96 22.00
C TYR A 249 23.18 -5.30 21.82
N GLU A 250 23.91 -5.62 20.74
CA GLU A 250 25.14 -4.90 20.41
C GLU A 250 24.84 -3.43 20.11
N LEU A 251 25.61 -2.52 20.70
CA LEU A 251 25.45 -1.10 20.45
C LEU A 251 25.95 -0.72 19.05
N GLY A 252 25.15 0.04 18.33
CA GLY A 252 25.54 0.64 17.06
C GLY A 252 24.53 1.68 16.61
N ASN A 253 24.95 2.58 15.72
CA ASN A 253 24.07 3.65 15.25
C ASN A 253 22.96 3.09 14.37
N GLY A 254 21.72 3.37 14.77
CA GLY A 254 20.53 3.10 13.99
C GLY A 254 20.23 4.21 12.99
N ALA A 255 19.00 4.23 12.49
CA ALA A 255 18.49 5.35 11.72
C ALA A 255 17.02 5.60 12.01
N ILE A 256 16.61 6.85 12.17
CA ILE A 256 15.21 7.26 12.17
C ILE A 256 14.93 7.93 10.83
N SER A 257 13.95 7.41 10.09
CA SER A 257 13.50 7.94 8.81
C SER A 257 12.13 8.57 8.97
N TYR A 258 11.97 9.78 8.46
CA TYR A 258 10.76 10.58 8.55
C TYR A 258 10.24 10.95 7.17
N TYR A 259 8.92 10.92 7.01
CA TYR A 259 8.21 11.55 5.90
C TYR A 259 6.95 12.21 6.45
N ALA A 260 6.66 13.46 6.09
CA ALA A 260 5.44 14.14 6.48
C ALA A 260 4.77 14.81 5.29
N ASP A 261 3.44 14.82 5.27
CA ASP A 261 2.65 15.52 4.26
C ASP A 261 1.53 16.33 4.91
N ASN A 262 1.17 17.46 4.31
CA ASN A 262 0.04 18.30 4.75
C ASN A 262 -1.07 18.41 3.69
N GLY A 263 -1.03 17.57 2.66
CA GLY A 263 -1.93 17.59 1.50
C GLY A 263 -1.62 18.65 0.43
N GLN A 264 -0.66 19.56 0.66
CA GLN A 264 -0.19 20.56 -0.33
C GLN A 264 1.28 20.38 -0.67
N THR A 265 2.10 20.07 0.33
CA THR A 265 3.55 19.88 0.25
C THR A 265 3.96 18.83 1.29
N ASP A 266 5.22 18.44 1.27
CA ASP A 266 5.79 17.38 2.07
C ASP A 266 7.20 17.68 2.58
N ALA A 267 7.65 16.87 3.53
CA ALA A 267 8.93 16.99 4.17
C ALA A 267 9.52 15.60 4.44
N ALA A 268 10.86 15.50 4.45
CA ALA A 268 11.52 14.28 4.88
C ALA A 268 12.79 14.56 5.69
N GLY A 269 13.21 13.56 6.44
CA GLY A 269 14.41 13.64 7.24
C GLY A 269 14.96 12.27 7.58
N ARG A 270 16.25 12.22 7.87
CA ARG A 270 16.90 11.02 8.37
C ARG A 270 17.90 11.40 9.46
N ASP A 271 17.76 10.77 10.62
CA ASP A 271 18.69 10.90 11.74
C ASP A 271 19.46 9.58 11.92
N THR A 272 20.79 9.64 11.95
CA THR A 272 21.67 8.48 12.13
C THR A 272 22.57 8.61 13.37
N THR A 273 22.22 9.52 14.27
CA THR A 273 23.03 9.85 15.45
C THR A 273 22.68 8.98 16.67
N ILE A 274 21.48 8.42 16.71
CA ILE A 274 20.99 7.61 17.82
C ILE A 274 21.65 6.22 17.85
N SER A 275 22.12 5.80 19.03
CA SER A 275 22.60 4.44 19.27
C SER A 275 21.42 3.51 19.54
N ILE A 276 21.48 2.27 19.05
CA ILE A 276 20.47 1.23 19.28
C ILE A 276 21.17 -0.04 19.78
N GLY A 277 20.66 -0.58 20.88
CA GLY A 277 21.14 -1.80 21.51
C GLY A 277 21.00 -1.76 23.03
N GLY A 278 21.48 -2.81 23.69
CA GLY A 278 21.32 -2.98 25.13
C GLY A 278 19.89 -3.26 25.58
N PHE A 279 19.70 -3.27 26.89
CA PHE A 279 18.43 -3.50 27.58
C PHE A 279 18.13 -2.29 28.47
N SER A 280 16.89 -1.83 28.50
CA SER A 280 16.51 -0.65 29.29
C SER A 280 16.67 -0.90 30.80
N ASP A 281 17.12 0.11 31.53
CA ASP A 281 17.09 0.12 33.01
C ASP A 281 15.67 0.28 33.56
N ASN A 282 14.73 0.76 32.73
CA ASN A 282 13.31 0.91 33.03
C ASN A 282 12.46 0.13 31.99
N PRO A 283 12.48 -1.21 32.01
CA PRO A 283 11.79 -2.01 31.00
C PRO A 283 10.27 -2.06 31.25
N ASN A 284 9.49 -1.92 30.19
CA ASN A 284 8.03 -2.10 30.20
C ASN A 284 7.67 -3.56 29.93
N LEU A 285 7.57 -4.35 31.00
CA LEU A 285 7.27 -5.78 30.94
C LEU A 285 5.77 -6.04 31.15
N GLU A 286 5.18 -6.78 30.22
CA GLU A 286 3.83 -7.30 30.36
C GLU A 286 3.67 -8.65 29.63
N ASN A 287 2.55 -9.34 29.87
CA ASN A 287 2.30 -10.72 29.40
C ASN A 287 0.90 -10.90 28.73
N ASN A 288 0.18 -9.82 28.48
CA ASN A 288 -1.11 -9.87 27.81
C ASN A 288 -0.86 -9.97 26.30
N PRO A 289 -1.54 -10.89 25.60
CA PRO A 289 -1.39 -10.99 24.16
C PRO A 289 -2.10 -9.83 23.44
N PRO A 290 -1.64 -9.44 22.23
CA PRO A 290 -2.35 -8.51 21.38
C PRO A 290 -3.79 -8.92 21.11
N LEU A 291 -4.70 -7.94 21.12
CA LEU A 291 -6.05 -8.12 20.63
C LEU A 291 -6.08 -7.95 19.11
N VAL A 292 -6.50 -8.99 18.39
CA VAL A 292 -6.56 -9.01 16.93
C VAL A 292 -8.01 -9.13 16.46
N LYS A 293 -8.54 -8.08 15.82
CA LYS A 293 -9.88 -8.07 15.22
C LYS A 293 -9.74 -8.12 13.70
N ALA A 294 -10.07 -9.26 13.10
CA ALA A 294 -9.94 -9.49 11.66
C ALA A 294 -11.29 -9.27 10.94
N PHE A 295 -11.21 -8.73 9.73
CA PHE A 295 -12.33 -8.42 8.85
C PHE A 295 -11.94 -8.57 7.39
N ILE A 296 -12.92 -8.54 6.49
CA ILE A 296 -12.68 -8.44 5.06
C ILE A 296 -12.95 -6.99 4.62
N LYS A 297 -11.96 -6.36 4.00
CA LYS A 297 -11.87 -4.96 3.54
C LYS A 297 -11.96 -3.88 4.61
N ASP A 298 -12.97 -3.90 5.46
CA ASP A 298 -13.24 -2.87 6.45
C ASP A 298 -13.91 -3.42 7.71
N SER A 299 -14.05 -2.58 8.74
CA SER A 299 -14.63 -2.95 10.03
C SER A 299 -16.15 -3.13 10.03
N LEU A 300 -16.84 -2.85 8.91
CA LEU A 300 -18.28 -3.05 8.75
C LEU A 300 -18.61 -4.47 8.26
N PHE A 301 -17.61 -5.23 7.80
CA PHE A 301 -17.79 -6.61 7.37
C PHE A 301 -18.32 -7.49 8.51
N LYS A 302 -19.37 -8.26 8.20
CA LYS A 302 -19.95 -9.21 9.14
C LYS A 302 -19.29 -10.57 8.96
N ASN A 303 -18.86 -11.17 10.07
CA ASN A 303 -18.28 -12.51 10.06
C ASN A 303 -19.21 -13.53 9.38
N GLY A 304 -18.67 -14.32 8.45
CA GLY A 304 -19.40 -15.23 7.56
C GLY A 304 -20.01 -14.57 6.32
N GLY A 305 -19.74 -13.27 6.09
CA GLY A 305 -20.23 -12.50 4.95
C GLY A 305 -19.64 -12.93 3.61
N LEU A 306 -20.20 -12.38 2.54
CA LEU A 306 -19.80 -12.67 1.16
C LEU A 306 -18.73 -11.67 0.66
N THR A 307 -17.81 -12.14 -0.17
CA THR A 307 -16.76 -11.36 -0.84
C THR A 307 -16.45 -11.95 -2.23
N GLY A 308 -15.74 -11.21 -3.09
CA GLY A 308 -15.21 -11.71 -4.36
C GLY A 308 -13.89 -12.47 -4.18
N SER A 309 -13.42 -13.12 -5.25
CA SER A 309 -12.14 -13.86 -5.29
C SER A 309 -10.92 -12.97 -5.08
N ASN A 310 -11.03 -11.69 -5.44
CA ASN A 310 -10.07 -10.63 -5.13
C ASN A 310 -10.65 -9.73 -4.03
N THR A 311 -9.98 -9.61 -2.91
CA THR A 311 -10.46 -8.89 -1.73
C THR A 311 -9.30 -8.31 -0.93
N ALA A 312 -9.55 -7.85 0.30
CA ALA A 312 -8.50 -7.47 1.22
C ALA A 312 -8.79 -7.98 2.63
N LEU A 313 -7.75 -8.40 3.34
CA LEU A 313 -7.78 -8.66 4.77
C LEU A 313 -7.56 -7.33 5.50
N PHE A 314 -8.51 -6.96 6.34
CA PHE A 314 -8.41 -5.79 7.20
C PHE A 314 -8.34 -6.24 8.66
N ALA A 315 -7.44 -5.65 9.45
CA ALA A 315 -7.40 -5.93 10.88
C ALA A 315 -7.15 -4.68 11.72
N ILE A 316 -7.73 -4.68 12.92
CA ILE A 316 -7.45 -3.73 13.99
C ILE A 316 -6.68 -4.49 15.05
N LEU A 317 -5.48 -4.01 15.37
CA LEU A 317 -4.62 -4.60 16.39
C LEU A 317 -4.44 -3.62 17.55
N GLU A 318 -4.56 -4.12 18.77
CA GLU A 318 -4.47 -3.35 20.01
C GLU A 318 -3.58 -4.09 21.02
N ASP A 319 -2.58 -3.40 21.57
CA ASP A 319 -1.72 -3.90 22.64
C ASP A 319 -1.15 -2.73 23.46
N GLU A 320 -0.97 -2.90 24.78
CA GLU A 320 -0.46 -1.82 25.64
C GLU A 320 1.00 -1.45 25.38
N THR A 321 1.78 -2.36 24.82
CA THR A 321 3.19 -2.16 24.48
C THR A 321 3.43 -2.01 22.98
N GLY A 322 2.38 -2.23 22.18
CA GLY A 322 2.40 -2.08 20.74
C GLY A 322 2.75 -3.37 20.01
N ILE A 323 2.56 -3.38 18.70
CA ILE A 323 2.72 -4.55 17.85
C ILE A 323 4.15 -4.64 17.33
N ASN A 324 4.76 -5.81 17.45
CA ASN A 324 6.05 -6.12 16.86
C ASN A 324 5.88 -6.45 15.38
N VAL A 325 6.36 -5.55 14.53
CA VAL A 325 6.40 -5.74 13.06
C VAL A 325 7.82 -5.71 12.52
N SER A 326 8.80 -5.94 13.40
CA SER A 326 10.22 -5.86 13.05
C SER A 326 10.63 -6.92 12.02
N GLY A 327 10.02 -8.11 12.06
CA GLY A 327 10.43 -9.27 11.29
C GLY A 327 11.86 -9.74 11.55
N ASN A 328 12.50 -9.21 12.61
CA ASN A 328 13.90 -9.49 12.93
C ASN A 328 14.05 -10.78 13.74
N SER A 329 13.00 -11.18 14.47
CA SER A 329 12.97 -12.43 15.22
C SER A 329 12.27 -13.54 14.44
N VAL A 330 12.92 -14.69 14.42
CA VAL A 330 12.40 -15.91 13.80
C VAL A 330 11.07 -16.27 14.46
N GLY A 331 10.00 -16.26 13.67
CA GLY A 331 8.66 -16.69 14.10
C GLY A 331 7.79 -15.61 14.73
N HIS A 332 8.26 -14.37 14.84
CA HIS A 332 7.48 -13.24 15.37
C HIS A 332 6.91 -12.33 14.28
N ASP A 333 6.71 -12.87 13.08
CA ASP A 333 6.06 -12.14 11.99
C ASP A 333 4.55 -11.98 12.24
N LEU A 334 4.01 -10.84 11.80
CA LEU A 334 2.57 -10.63 11.64
C LEU A 334 2.12 -11.39 10.40
N VAL A 335 1.40 -12.49 10.60
CA VAL A 335 1.03 -13.41 9.52
C VAL A 335 -0.46 -13.70 9.47
N ALA A 336 -0.97 -13.93 8.27
CA ALA A 336 -2.29 -14.52 8.04
C ALA A 336 -2.15 -15.91 7.43
N ILE A 337 -3.01 -16.82 7.87
CA ILE A 337 -3.12 -18.20 7.39
C ILE A 337 -4.52 -18.35 6.80
N LEU A 338 -4.60 -18.70 5.52
CA LEU A 338 -5.85 -19.04 4.83
C LEU A 338 -6.13 -20.53 4.99
N ASP A 339 -7.30 -20.87 5.51
CA ASP A 339 -7.83 -22.24 5.64
C ASP A 339 -6.89 -23.23 6.36
N GLY A 340 -6.03 -22.72 7.24
CA GLY A 340 -5.07 -23.52 8.00
C GLY A 340 -3.80 -23.92 7.23
N ASP A 341 -3.57 -23.43 6.01
CA ASP A 341 -2.34 -23.72 5.25
C ASP A 341 -1.14 -22.92 5.78
N VAL A 342 -0.51 -23.47 6.83
CA VAL A 342 0.71 -22.91 7.43
C VAL A 342 1.94 -22.97 6.52
N SER A 343 1.88 -23.67 5.39
CA SER A 343 3.01 -23.76 4.45
C SER A 343 3.13 -22.52 3.56
N LYS A 344 2.06 -21.72 3.47
CA LYS A 344 1.99 -20.50 2.66
C LYS A 344 1.40 -19.32 3.45
N PRO A 345 2.05 -18.88 4.55
CA PRO A 345 1.57 -17.74 5.30
C PRO A 345 1.73 -16.45 4.49
N TYR A 346 0.77 -15.54 4.64
CA TYR A 346 0.90 -14.17 4.16
C TYR A 346 1.68 -13.36 5.20
N ASN A 347 2.90 -12.91 4.90
CA ASN A 347 3.66 -11.99 5.76
C ASN A 347 3.17 -10.55 5.53
N MET A 348 2.75 -9.90 6.61
CA MET A 348 2.03 -8.63 6.58
C MET A 348 2.71 -7.51 7.36
N ASN A 349 3.92 -7.72 7.89
CA ASN A 349 4.63 -6.76 8.75
C ASN A 349 4.66 -5.35 8.14
N ASP A 350 5.01 -5.26 6.85
CA ASP A 350 5.12 -3.99 6.13
C ASP A 350 3.79 -3.25 5.90
N TYR A 351 2.66 -3.95 6.00
CA TYR A 351 1.31 -3.42 5.77
C TYR A 351 0.64 -2.92 7.05
N TYR A 352 1.27 -3.15 8.21
CA TYR A 352 0.81 -2.59 9.47
C TYR A 352 1.24 -1.13 9.61
N GLU A 353 0.33 -0.31 10.10
CA GLU A 353 0.57 1.07 10.47
C GLU A 353 -0.16 1.41 11.76
N THR A 354 0.47 2.20 12.64
CA THR A 354 -0.18 2.64 13.87
C THR A 354 -1.27 3.67 13.59
N ALA A 355 -2.24 3.78 14.50
CA ALA A 355 -3.06 4.97 14.59
C ALA A 355 -2.18 6.20 14.88
N PRO A 356 -2.55 7.39 14.42
CA PRO A 356 -1.79 8.60 14.72
C PRO A 356 -1.63 8.82 16.22
N ASN A 357 -0.41 9.18 16.64
CA ASN A 357 -0.05 9.57 18.01
C ASN A 357 -0.14 8.44 19.05
N THR A 358 -0.22 7.17 18.62
CA THR A 358 -0.20 6.04 19.55
C THR A 358 0.47 4.82 18.93
N TYR A 359 1.35 4.17 19.67
CA TYR A 359 1.93 2.87 19.30
C TYR A 359 1.03 1.68 19.68
N LYS A 360 0.01 1.92 20.53
CA LYS A 360 -0.82 0.89 21.16
C LYS A 360 -1.92 0.34 20.27
N ARG A 361 -2.20 1.01 19.16
CA ARG A 361 -3.26 0.64 18.22
C ARG A 361 -2.76 0.83 16.81
N GLY A 362 -3.12 -0.09 15.92
CA GLY A 362 -2.85 0.05 14.51
C GLY A 362 -3.81 -0.72 13.63
N TYR A 363 -3.62 -0.51 12.34
CA TYR A 363 -4.44 -1.04 11.27
C TYR A 363 -3.57 -1.81 10.29
N LEU A 364 -4.14 -2.86 9.75
CA LEU A 364 -3.58 -3.66 8.70
C LEU A 364 -4.57 -3.67 7.54
N TYR A 365 -4.08 -3.45 6.33
CA TYR A 365 -4.84 -3.66 5.10
C TYR A 365 -3.97 -4.41 4.10
N PHE A 366 -4.33 -5.67 3.82
CA PHE A 366 -3.54 -6.57 2.99
C PHE A 366 -4.38 -7.11 1.82
N PRO A 367 -4.09 -6.74 0.56
CA PRO A 367 -4.83 -7.25 -0.58
C PRO A 367 -4.55 -8.74 -0.81
N VAL A 368 -5.59 -9.50 -1.14
CA VAL A 368 -5.51 -10.93 -1.47
C VAL A 368 -6.25 -11.19 -2.78
N GLU A 369 -5.62 -11.95 -3.68
CA GLU A 369 -6.16 -12.25 -5.00
C GLU A 369 -6.34 -13.76 -5.20
N GLY A 370 -7.33 -14.13 -6.02
CA GLY A 370 -7.53 -15.50 -6.49
C GLY A 370 -7.94 -16.49 -5.41
N ILE A 371 -8.69 -16.06 -4.38
CA ILE A 371 -9.30 -17.00 -3.43
C ILE A 371 -10.39 -17.79 -4.18
N PRO A 372 -10.38 -19.14 -4.13
CA PRO A 372 -11.40 -19.96 -4.79
C PRO A 372 -12.82 -19.69 -4.26
N ASP A 373 -13.84 -20.08 -5.01
CA ASP A 373 -15.23 -20.11 -4.52
C ASP A 373 -15.38 -21.07 -3.33
N GLY A 374 -16.09 -20.63 -2.29
CA GLY A 374 -16.34 -21.48 -1.13
C GLY A 374 -16.33 -20.73 0.19
N ARG A 375 -16.35 -21.50 1.30
CA ARG A 375 -16.18 -20.96 2.65
C ARG A 375 -14.69 -20.96 2.98
N HIS A 376 -14.23 -19.84 3.52
CA HIS A 376 -12.85 -19.62 3.86
C HIS A 376 -12.71 -19.01 5.25
N ARG A 377 -11.53 -19.17 5.83
CA ARG A 377 -11.14 -18.54 7.09
C ARG A 377 -9.74 -17.98 6.98
N PHE A 378 -9.60 -16.71 7.36
CA PHE A 378 -8.30 -16.16 7.72
C PHE A 378 -8.10 -16.25 9.23
N THR A 379 -6.95 -16.78 9.65
CA THR A 379 -6.43 -16.66 11.01
C THR A 379 -5.22 -15.73 10.97
N ILE A 380 -5.29 -14.62 11.70
CA ILE A 380 -4.20 -13.66 11.86
C ILE A 380 -3.51 -13.92 13.18
N LYS A 381 -2.19 -14.05 13.15
CA LYS A 381 -1.33 -14.13 14.33
C LYS A 381 -0.43 -12.91 14.41
N ALA A 382 -0.45 -12.24 15.56
CA ALA A 382 0.34 -11.05 15.85
C ALA A 382 1.13 -11.23 17.15
N TRP A 383 2.18 -10.44 17.29
CA TRP A 383 3.05 -10.43 18.46
C TRP A 383 3.18 -9.00 18.98
N ASP A 384 3.21 -8.83 20.29
CA ASP A 384 3.63 -7.57 20.90
C ASP A 384 5.16 -7.46 20.96
N VAL A 385 5.64 -6.32 21.46
CA VAL A 385 7.07 -6.05 21.66
C VAL A 385 7.71 -6.84 22.81
N ASN A 386 6.92 -7.46 23.69
CA ASN A 386 7.35 -8.34 24.79
C ASN A 386 7.43 -9.83 24.40
N ASN A 387 6.99 -10.16 23.19
CA ASN A 387 6.88 -11.49 22.58
C ASN A 387 5.69 -12.32 23.08
N ASN A 388 4.58 -11.70 23.51
CA ASN A 388 3.31 -12.42 23.67
C ASN A 388 2.56 -12.46 22.33
N SER A 389 1.91 -13.58 22.03
CA SER A 389 1.19 -13.77 20.76
C SER A 389 -0.31 -13.74 20.95
N GLY A 390 -1.01 -13.01 20.09
CA GLY A 390 -2.46 -12.99 19.98
C GLY A 390 -2.93 -13.47 18.61
N GLU A 391 -4.13 -14.03 18.57
CA GLU A 391 -4.76 -14.50 17.33
C GLU A 391 -6.19 -13.96 17.17
N GLY A 392 -6.56 -13.68 15.93
CA GLY A 392 -7.91 -13.28 15.53
C GLY A 392 -8.30 -13.99 14.23
N HIS A 393 -9.59 -14.13 13.97
CA HIS A 393 -10.05 -14.79 12.74
C HIS A 393 -11.26 -14.10 12.13
N VAL A 394 -11.42 -14.30 10.82
CA VAL A 394 -12.61 -13.93 10.07
C VAL A 394 -12.98 -15.07 9.13
N ASP A 395 -14.22 -15.51 9.24
CA ASP A 395 -14.88 -16.41 8.31
C ASP A 395 -15.55 -15.59 7.19
N PHE A 396 -15.49 -16.09 5.97
CA PHE A 396 -16.11 -15.45 4.82
C PHE A 396 -16.46 -16.47 3.75
N VAL A 397 -17.29 -16.06 2.80
CA VAL A 397 -17.70 -16.88 1.66
C VAL A 397 -17.31 -16.15 0.38
N VAL A 398 -16.49 -16.80 -0.44
CA VAL A 398 -16.18 -16.31 -1.79
C VAL A 398 -17.24 -16.82 -2.75
N ALA A 399 -17.78 -15.92 -3.55
CA ALA A 399 -18.70 -16.23 -4.63
C ALA A 399 -18.35 -15.37 -5.84
N ASP A 400 -17.57 -15.91 -6.77
CA ASP A 400 -17.11 -15.23 -7.97
C ASP A 400 -18.10 -15.42 -9.12
N GLY A 401 -19.03 -14.48 -9.24
CA GLY A 401 -19.43 -13.93 -10.54
C GLY A 401 -20.22 -14.77 -11.55
N GLN A 402 -20.38 -16.09 -11.41
CA GLN A 402 -21.00 -16.88 -12.50
C GLN A 402 -22.53 -16.86 -12.51
N VAL A 403 -23.19 -16.42 -11.43
CA VAL A 403 -24.65 -16.31 -11.33
C VAL A 403 -24.99 -15.15 -10.39
N VAL A 404 -25.77 -14.16 -10.83
CA VAL A 404 -26.28 -13.12 -9.91
C VAL A 404 -27.45 -13.72 -9.11
N LYS A 405 -27.33 -13.75 -7.78
CA LYS A 405 -28.39 -14.14 -6.85
C LYS A 405 -28.77 -12.94 -5.98
N VAL A 406 -30.07 -12.68 -5.89
CA VAL A 406 -30.62 -11.75 -4.90
C VAL A 406 -31.09 -12.54 -3.70
N GLN A 407 -30.66 -12.12 -2.51
CA GLN A 407 -31.15 -12.63 -1.23
C GLN A 407 -31.70 -11.47 -0.40
N ASN A 408 -32.56 -11.78 0.57
CA ASN A 408 -33.08 -10.83 1.55
C ASN A 408 -33.62 -9.51 0.96
N LEU A 409 -34.25 -9.58 -0.23
CA LEU A 409 -34.92 -8.44 -0.84
C LEU A 409 -36.08 -7.99 0.04
N MET A 410 -35.99 -6.76 0.54
CA MET A 410 -37.02 -6.17 1.38
C MET A 410 -37.12 -4.66 1.15
N ASN A 411 -38.19 -4.09 1.70
CA ASN A 411 -38.36 -2.65 1.80
C ASN A 411 -38.71 -2.25 3.23
N TYR A 412 -38.20 -1.10 3.70
CA TYR A 412 -38.53 -0.55 5.00
C TYR A 412 -38.68 0.99 4.96
N PRO A 413 -39.64 1.55 5.72
CA PRO A 413 -40.70 0.85 6.42
C PRO A 413 -41.67 0.09 5.47
N ASN A 414 -42.33 -0.96 5.96
CA ASN A 414 -43.40 -1.65 5.25
C ASN A 414 -44.39 -2.25 6.29
N PRO A 415 -45.64 -1.76 6.41
CA PRO A 415 -46.26 -0.70 5.60
C PRO A 415 -45.60 0.68 5.77
N PHE A 416 -45.77 1.56 4.79
CA PHE A 416 -45.21 2.93 4.77
C PHE A 416 -46.25 3.97 4.34
N ARG A 417 -46.01 5.25 4.68
CA ARG A 417 -46.89 6.38 4.33
C ARG A 417 -46.35 7.26 3.22
N ASP A 418 -45.18 7.85 3.45
CA ASP A 418 -44.60 8.85 2.56
C ASP A 418 -43.41 8.30 1.75
N LEU A 419 -42.58 7.44 2.37
CA LEU A 419 -41.40 6.88 1.72
C LEU A 419 -41.06 5.47 2.22
N THR A 420 -40.36 4.72 1.38
CA THR A 420 -39.73 3.43 1.73
C THR A 420 -38.37 3.32 1.06
N HIS A 421 -37.47 2.56 1.67
CA HIS A 421 -36.17 2.20 1.13
C HIS A 421 -36.19 0.73 0.73
N PHE A 422 -35.63 0.40 -0.43
CA PHE A 422 -35.39 -0.97 -0.86
C PHE A 422 -33.94 -1.35 -0.54
N VAL A 423 -33.77 -2.54 0.03
CA VAL A 423 -32.45 -3.15 0.27
C VAL A 423 -32.47 -4.63 -0.07
N PHE A 424 -31.31 -5.14 -0.47
CA PHE A 424 -31.13 -6.54 -0.80
C PHE A 424 -29.67 -6.97 -0.60
N GLU A 425 -29.46 -8.28 -0.64
CA GLU A 425 -28.14 -8.89 -0.66
C GLU A 425 -27.84 -9.52 -2.02
N HIS A 426 -26.59 -9.50 -2.45
CA HIS A 426 -26.13 -10.06 -3.71
C HIS A 426 -24.71 -10.66 -3.59
N ASN A 427 -24.38 -11.56 -4.51
CA ASN A 427 -23.10 -12.27 -4.56
C ASN A 427 -22.14 -11.71 -5.63
N HIS A 428 -22.23 -10.42 -5.89
CA HIS A 428 -21.31 -9.68 -6.78
C HIS A 428 -20.75 -8.44 -6.07
N PRO A 429 -20.05 -8.61 -4.94
CA PRO A 429 -19.34 -7.52 -4.28
C PRO A 429 -18.23 -6.99 -5.20
N ASP A 430 -17.94 -5.70 -5.11
CA ASP A 430 -16.91 -4.95 -5.87
C ASP A 430 -17.12 -4.88 -7.38
N GLU A 431 -18.30 -5.26 -7.86
CA GLU A 431 -18.71 -5.05 -9.23
C GLU A 431 -19.64 -3.85 -9.36
N ASN A 432 -19.60 -3.20 -10.53
CA ASN A 432 -20.61 -2.25 -10.93
C ASN A 432 -21.92 -3.00 -11.18
N LEU A 433 -22.92 -2.71 -10.34
CA LEU A 433 -24.25 -3.26 -10.45
C LEU A 433 -25.24 -2.17 -10.81
N LYS A 434 -26.15 -2.53 -11.70
CA LYS A 434 -27.32 -1.72 -12.01
C LYS A 434 -28.55 -2.40 -11.46
N ALA A 435 -29.21 -1.75 -10.51
CA ALA A 435 -30.51 -2.19 -10.00
C ALA A 435 -31.65 -1.42 -10.66
N GLU A 436 -32.67 -2.16 -11.10
CA GLU A 436 -33.92 -1.63 -11.62
C GLU A 436 -35.10 -2.17 -10.82
N ILE A 437 -35.91 -1.30 -10.23
CA ILE A 437 -37.13 -1.66 -9.50
C ILE A 437 -38.33 -1.15 -10.29
N ASN A 438 -39.13 -2.10 -10.78
CA ASN A 438 -40.40 -1.84 -11.46
C ASN A 438 -41.55 -2.14 -10.53
N ILE A 439 -42.38 -1.14 -10.24
CA ILE A 439 -43.50 -1.22 -9.29
C ILE A 439 -44.81 -1.30 -10.07
N TYR A 440 -45.69 -2.21 -9.65
CA TYR A 440 -46.99 -2.48 -10.26
C TYR A 440 -48.10 -2.46 -9.19
N ASN A 441 -49.30 -2.05 -9.59
CA ASN A 441 -50.49 -2.24 -8.74
C ASN A 441 -51.02 -3.69 -8.84
N THR A 442 -52.04 -4.03 -8.05
CA THR A 442 -52.66 -5.37 -8.06
C THR A 442 -53.33 -5.76 -9.37
N ALA A 443 -53.63 -4.80 -10.26
CA ALA A 443 -54.15 -5.04 -11.59
C ALA A 443 -53.03 -5.27 -12.64
N GLY A 444 -51.76 -5.27 -12.22
CA GLY A 444 -50.60 -5.43 -13.09
C GLY A 444 -50.23 -4.17 -13.89
N VAL A 445 -50.86 -3.03 -13.60
CA VAL A 445 -50.53 -1.75 -14.23
C VAL A 445 -49.21 -1.26 -13.67
N PHE A 446 -48.29 -0.93 -14.57
CA PHE A 446 -46.99 -0.35 -14.25
C PHE A 446 -47.15 1.06 -13.67
N VAL A 447 -46.45 1.33 -12.58
CA VAL A 447 -46.61 2.55 -11.78
C VAL A 447 -45.35 3.42 -11.81
N ARG A 448 -44.20 2.81 -11.50
CA ARG A 448 -42.93 3.51 -11.34
C ARG A 448 -41.77 2.61 -11.72
N LYS A 449 -40.74 3.20 -12.32
CA LYS A 449 -39.41 2.60 -12.47
C LYS A 449 -38.39 3.41 -11.68
N LEU A 450 -37.57 2.72 -10.90
CA LEU A 450 -36.40 3.27 -10.21
C LEU A 450 -35.17 2.58 -10.77
N THR A 451 -34.13 3.34 -11.08
CA THR A 451 -32.86 2.79 -11.57
C THR A 451 -31.73 3.41 -10.75
N GLN A 452 -30.83 2.57 -10.26
CA GLN A 452 -29.66 3.01 -9.50
C GLN A 452 -28.45 2.18 -9.92
N ASP A 453 -27.40 2.86 -10.34
CA ASP A 453 -26.08 2.27 -10.50
C ASP A 453 -25.33 2.40 -9.17
N PHE A 454 -24.65 1.35 -8.74
CA PHE A 454 -23.81 1.39 -7.55
C PHE A 454 -22.63 0.43 -7.67
N ILE A 455 -21.47 0.89 -7.18
CA ILE A 455 -20.34 0.03 -6.85
C ILE A 455 -20.68 -0.59 -5.51
N SER A 456 -20.85 -1.90 -5.47
CA SER A 456 -21.14 -2.54 -4.19
C SER A 456 -19.83 -2.75 -3.41
N THR A 457 -19.65 -2.08 -2.28
CA THR A 457 -18.46 -2.29 -1.42
C THR A 457 -18.52 -3.61 -0.64
N GLY A 458 -19.64 -4.32 -0.72
CA GLY A 458 -19.88 -5.61 -0.09
C GLY A 458 -21.04 -6.35 -0.73
N SER A 459 -21.73 -7.20 0.03
CA SER A 459 -22.84 -8.00 -0.49
C SER A 459 -24.21 -7.46 -0.14
N ARG A 460 -24.31 -6.26 0.43
CA ARG A 460 -25.57 -5.57 0.72
C ARG A 460 -25.66 -4.30 -0.13
N SER A 461 -26.80 -4.08 -0.75
CA SER A 461 -27.05 -2.88 -1.56
C SER A 461 -27.08 -1.61 -0.71
N ASN A 462 -26.77 -0.48 -1.36
CA ASN A 462 -27.19 0.83 -0.86
C ASN A 462 -28.72 0.93 -0.83
N GLU A 463 -29.25 1.88 -0.06
CA GLU A 463 -30.68 2.15 0.00
C GLU A 463 -31.18 2.80 -1.30
N ILE A 464 -32.18 2.19 -1.94
CA ILE A 464 -32.90 2.81 -3.06
C ILE A 464 -34.21 3.38 -2.52
N THR A 465 -34.37 4.70 -2.56
CA THR A 465 -35.53 5.37 -1.94
C THR A 465 -36.67 5.58 -2.94
N TRP A 466 -37.91 5.39 -2.47
CA TRP A 466 -39.11 5.74 -3.21
C TRP A 466 -40.08 6.54 -2.35
N ASP A 467 -40.66 7.58 -2.95
CA ASP A 467 -41.52 8.59 -2.34
C ASP A 467 -43.03 8.36 -2.58
N ALA A 468 -43.41 7.11 -2.90
CA ALA A 468 -44.79 6.72 -3.17
C ALA A 468 -45.46 7.48 -4.34
N THR A 469 -44.68 7.92 -5.33
CA THR A 469 -45.18 8.58 -6.54
C THR A 469 -45.09 7.70 -7.80
N ASP A 470 -45.91 7.99 -8.81
CA ASP A 470 -45.77 7.44 -10.16
C ASP A 470 -44.65 8.14 -10.96
N ASN A 471 -44.43 7.74 -12.22
CA ASN A 471 -43.41 8.38 -13.08
C ASN A 471 -43.64 9.87 -13.37
N ASN A 472 -44.85 10.39 -13.18
CA ASN A 472 -45.19 11.80 -13.37
C ASN A 472 -45.16 12.61 -12.05
N GLY A 473 -44.76 11.97 -10.94
CA GLY A 473 -44.73 12.58 -9.61
C GLY A 473 -46.10 12.62 -8.91
N ALA A 474 -47.12 11.96 -9.44
CA ALA A 474 -48.42 11.90 -8.81
C ALA A 474 -48.43 10.91 -7.65
N LYS A 475 -49.04 11.35 -6.54
CA LYS A 475 -49.18 10.59 -5.31
C LYS A 475 -50.11 9.38 -5.50
N LEU A 476 -49.67 8.20 -5.08
CA LEU A 476 -50.43 6.96 -5.23
C LEU A 476 -51.48 6.71 -4.13
N PRO A 477 -52.61 6.03 -4.44
CA PRO A 477 -53.59 5.65 -3.43
C PRO A 477 -53.04 4.59 -2.46
N ALA A 478 -53.61 4.50 -1.26
CA ALA A 478 -53.29 3.43 -0.33
C ALA A 478 -53.66 2.05 -0.92
N GLY A 479 -52.82 1.04 -0.73
CA GLY A 479 -53.03 -0.27 -1.30
C GLY A 479 -51.79 -1.16 -1.28
N ILE A 480 -51.96 -2.38 -1.81
CA ILE A 480 -50.87 -3.33 -2.01
C ILE A 480 -50.29 -3.10 -3.41
N TYR A 481 -48.97 -3.10 -3.48
CA TYR A 481 -48.22 -3.04 -4.73
C TYR A 481 -47.23 -4.21 -4.79
N ILE A 482 -46.88 -4.62 -5.99
CA ILE A 482 -45.89 -5.66 -6.26
C ILE A 482 -44.73 -5.01 -6.99
N TYR A 483 -43.50 -5.30 -6.60
CA TYR A 483 -42.33 -4.82 -7.29
C TYR A 483 -41.47 -5.97 -7.80
N ARG A 484 -40.96 -5.80 -9.02
CA ARG A 484 -39.92 -6.62 -9.64
C ARG A 484 -38.61 -5.86 -9.54
N MET A 485 -37.64 -6.43 -8.88
CA MET A 485 -36.26 -5.96 -8.91
C MET A 485 -35.45 -6.77 -9.91
N MET A 486 -34.64 -6.08 -10.71
CA MET A 486 -33.65 -6.66 -11.59
C MET A 486 -32.28 -6.12 -11.21
N ILE A 487 -31.27 -6.97 -11.19
CA ILE A 487 -29.87 -6.56 -11.09
C ILE A 487 -29.16 -7.08 -12.32
N SER A 488 -28.34 -6.23 -12.93
CA SER A 488 -27.42 -6.60 -14.01
C SER A 488 -25.97 -6.20 -13.68
N THR A 489 -25.02 -7.03 -14.07
CA THR A 489 -23.57 -6.74 -14.01
C THR A 489 -23.09 -6.16 -15.35
N GLU A 490 -21.89 -5.56 -15.38
CA GLU A 490 -21.24 -5.14 -16.64
C GLU A 490 -21.01 -6.29 -17.62
N ASN A 491 -20.87 -7.51 -17.11
CA ASN A 491 -20.68 -8.72 -17.91
C ASN A 491 -22.00 -9.28 -18.49
N GLY A 492 -23.13 -8.57 -18.33
CA GLY A 492 -24.43 -8.93 -18.89
C GLY A 492 -25.15 -10.06 -18.15
N ILE A 493 -24.72 -10.39 -16.93
CA ILE A 493 -25.41 -11.38 -16.09
C ILE A 493 -26.55 -10.67 -15.37
N GLU A 494 -27.75 -11.24 -15.45
CA GLU A 494 -28.96 -10.65 -14.88
C GLU A 494 -29.68 -11.61 -13.94
N THR A 495 -30.40 -11.05 -12.97
CA THR A 495 -31.31 -11.81 -12.11
C THR A 495 -32.52 -10.98 -11.74
N THR A 496 -33.62 -11.65 -11.40
CA THR A 496 -34.87 -11.00 -11.01
C THR A 496 -35.40 -11.55 -9.69
N ALA A 497 -35.96 -10.66 -8.87
CA ALA A 497 -36.63 -11.00 -7.62
C ALA A 497 -37.93 -10.19 -7.49
N TYR A 498 -38.91 -10.75 -6.78
CA TYR A 498 -40.24 -10.16 -6.63
C TYR A 498 -40.62 -10.08 -5.17
N GLN A 499 -41.26 -8.99 -4.78
CA GLN A 499 -41.83 -8.84 -3.44
C GLN A 499 -43.02 -7.87 -3.45
N LYS A 500 -43.82 -7.87 -2.39
CA LYS A 500 -44.97 -6.97 -2.18
C LYS A 500 -44.66 -5.89 -1.13
N LEU A 501 -45.29 -4.74 -1.30
CA LEU A 501 -45.24 -3.63 -0.36
C LEU A 501 -46.65 -3.06 -0.11
N VAL A 502 -46.84 -2.45 1.06
CA VAL A 502 -48.13 -1.90 1.50
C VAL A 502 -48.00 -0.40 1.74
N LEU A 503 -48.68 0.40 0.92
CA LEU A 503 -48.80 1.85 1.09
C LEU A 503 -50.05 2.17 1.90
N VAL A 504 -49.88 2.90 3.00
CA VAL A 504 -50.97 3.43 3.84
C VAL A 504 -50.97 4.96 3.72
N ARG A 505 -52.12 5.62 3.84
CA ARG A 505 -52.24 7.09 3.76
C ARG A 505 -52.75 7.65 5.07
#